data_AF-A0A4V3DJJ5-F1
#
_entry.id   AF-A0A4V3DJJ5-F1
#
_cell.length_a   1.000
_cell.length_b   1.000
_cell.length_c   1.000
_cell.angle_alpha   90.00
_cell.angle_beta   90.00
_cell.angle_gamma   90.00
#
_symmetry.space_group_name_H-M   'P 1'
#
loop_
_entity.id
_entity.type
_entity.pdbx_description
1 polymer ?
#
loop_
_entity_poly.entity_id
_entity_poly.type
_entity_poly.pdbx_seq_one_letter_code
_entity_poly.pdbx_strand_id
1 'polypeptide(L)'
;MYIPKFSTTRLQVELQELKIKDVIALCEIPAHLNEAGIGEALKRMVKHSNIPIPEWTVQERYAVICAYITAKEQKDWPATDTTNYSQYPIAVDVVQSVYSFEFDGAHLTVVPLVGEYIEAMERLVMSGAIHEKPTAMTWFMAAAAAQIREGEDEGSAEELIKARCAQLQDLPEETFYKLLDEFAQGLMVSAHLFNVWYADDGVVCLPREAGIETPARFRFDACLSEQSREVFAKH
;
A
#
# COMPACT_ATOMS: atom_id res chain seq x y z
N MET A 1 -11.32 -24.92 4.44
CA MET A 1 -11.99 -23.63 4.74
C MET A 1 -12.60 -23.06 3.46
N TYR A 2 -13.75 -22.38 3.50
CA TYR A 2 -14.27 -21.68 2.31
C TYR A 2 -13.80 -20.23 2.35
N ILE A 3 -13.14 -19.76 1.29
CA ILE A 3 -12.74 -18.37 1.11
C ILE A 3 -13.60 -17.81 -0.03
N PRO A 4 -14.47 -16.82 0.22
CA PRO A 4 -15.23 -16.17 -0.84
C PRO A 4 -14.32 -15.58 -1.92
N LYS A 5 -14.80 -15.55 -3.16
CA LYS A 5 -14.14 -14.76 -4.20
C LYS A 5 -14.19 -13.28 -3.82
N PHE A 6 -13.10 -12.57 -4.06
CA PHE A 6 -13.05 -11.13 -3.90
C PHE A 6 -13.28 -10.46 -5.26
N SER A 7 -14.17 -9.47 -5.30
CA SER A 7 -14.47 -8.75 -6.52
C SER A 7 -14.71 -7.27 -6.23
N THR A 8 -14.03 -6.43 -6.99
CA THR A 8 -14.34 -5.03 -7.24
C THR A 8 -14.71 -4.87 -8.72
N THR A 9 -15.03 -3.66 -9.13
CA THR A 9 -15.26 -3.31 -10.53
C THR A 9 -14.02 -3.57 -11.40
N ARG A 10 -12.81 -3.33 -10.86
CA ARG A 10 -11.55 -3.51 -11.58
C ARG A 10 -10.93 -4.90 -11.34
N LEU A 11 -11.02 -5.43 -10.13
CA LEU A 11 -10.25 -6.58 -9.68
C LEU A 11 -11.15 -7.77 -9.32
N GLN A 12 -10.88 -8.92 -9.92
CA GLN A 12 -11.55 -10.19 -9.63
C GLN A 12 -10.50 -11.20 -9.18
N VAL A 13 -10.69 -11.83 -8.01
CA VAL A 13 -9.70 -12.69 -7.38
C VAL A 13 -10.34 -13.97 -6.84
N GLU A 14 -9.75 -15.10 -7.20
CA GLU A 14 -9.97 -16.38 -6.53
C GLU A 14 -8.81 -16.63 -5.56
N LEU A 15 -9.16 -16.79 -4.29
CA LEU A 15 -8.21 -17.04 -3.22
C LEU A 15 -8.11 -18.54 -2.88
N GLN A 16 -6.98 -18.94 -2.33
CA GLN A 16 -6.71 -20.27 -1.80
C GLN A 16 -6.06 -20.18 -0.42
N GLU A 17 -6.25 -21.21 0.39
CA GLU A 17 -5.63 -21.33 1.69
C GLU A 17 -4.10 -21.50 1.57
N LEU A 18 -3.35 -20.79 2.42
CA LEU A 18 -1.89 -20.93 2.49
C LEU A 18 -1.49 -22.35 2.90
N LYS A 19 -0.49 -22.92 2.23
CA LYS A 19 0.11 -24.20 2.64
C LYS A 19 1.16 -23.96 3.71
N ILE A 20 1.51 -24.98 4.49
CA ILE A 20 2.52 -24.84 5.54
C ILE A 20 3.88 -24.34 5.02
N LYS A 21 4.30 -24.78 3.82
CA LYS A 21 5.52 -24.27 3.17
C LYS A 21 5.45 -22.76 2.86
N ASP A 22 4.26 -22.28 2.56
CA ASP A 22 4.01 -20.87 2.22
C ASP A 22 4.04 -20.04 3.51
N VAL A 23 3.45 -20.56 4.59
CA VAL A 23 3.49 -19.98 5.94
C VAL A 23 4.94 -19.88 6.45
N ILE A 24 5.73 -20.94 6.35
CA ILE A 24 7.15 -20.93 6.75
C ILE A 24 7.89 -19.83 5.99
N ALA A 25 7.75 -19.77 4.67
CA ALA A 25 8.41 -18.75 3.86
C ALA A 25 7.98 -17.32 4.23
N LEU A 26 6.70 -17.11 4.56
CA LEU A 26 6.21 -15.80 5.00
C LEU A 26 6.74 -15.42 6.39
N CYS A 27 6.88 -16.37 7.32
CA CYS A 27 7.47 -16.11 8.63
C CYS A 27 8.96 -15.70 8.57
N GLU A 28 9.66 -16.01 7.48
CA GLU A 28 11.05 -15.60 7.28
C GLU A 28 11.20 -14.16 6.79
N ILE A 29 10.10 -13.50 6.38
CA ILE A 29 10.12 -12.11 5.92
C ILE A 29 10.21 -11.19 7.15
N PRO A 30 11.19 -10.26 7.21
CA PRO A 30 11.28 -9.31 8.30
C PRO A 30 10.02 -8.46 8.46
N ALA A 31 9.55 -8.31 9.70
CA ALA A 31 8.32 -7.59 10.04
C ALA A 31 8.30 -6.10 9.64
N HIS A 32 9.47 -5.51 9.37
CA HIS A 32 9.63 -4.12 8.90
C HIS A 32 9.55 -3.98 7.37
N LEU A 33 9.48 -5.10 6.62
CA LEU A 33 9.27 -5.14 5.18
C LEU A 33 7.82 -5.56 4.88
N ASN A 34 6.88 -4.72 5.30
CA ASN A 34 5.46 -5.02 5.23
C ASN A 34 4.96 -5.18 3.80
N GLU A 35 5.34 -4.27 2.91
CA GLU A 35 4.81 -4.21 1.54
C GLU A 35 5.37 -5.34 0.69
N ALA A 36 6.66 -5.64 0.84
CA ALA A 36 7.27 -6.85 0.28
C ALA A 36 6.59 -8.11 0.83
N GLY A 37 6.33 -8.17 2.15
CA GLY A 37 5.62 -9.27 2.78
C GLY A 37 4.19 -9.45 2.26
N ILE A 38 3.46 -8.37 2.03
CA ILE A 38 2.13 -8.39 1.41
C ILE A 38 2.23 -8.94 -0.01
N GLY A 39 3.25 -8.55 -0.77
CA GLY A 39 3.45 -9.02 -2.14
C GLY A 39 3.66 -10.52 -2.19
N GLU A 40 4.52 -11.02 -1.32
CA GLU A 40 4.78 -12.45 -1.17
C GLU A 40 3.56 -13.23 -0.67
N ALA A 41 2.79 -12.66 0.27
CA ALA A 41 1.56 -13.25 0.78
C ALA A 41 0.51 -13.39 -0.34
N LEU A 42 0.26 -12.32 -1.10
CA LEU A 42 -0.68 -12.31 -2.22
C LEU A 42 -0.27 -13.33 -3.29
N LYS A 43 1.00 -13.42 -3.67
CA LYS A 43 1.49 -14.43 -4.65
C LYS A 43 1.15 -15.88 -4.23
N ARG A 44 1.04 -16.15 -2.94
CA ARG A 44 0.71 -17.48 -2.39
C ARG A 44 -0.80 -17.68 -2.21
N MET A 45 -1.51 -16.65 -1.78
CA MET A 45 -2.96 -16.68 -1.51
C MET A 45 -3.81 -16.60 -2.79
N VAL A 46 -3.30 -15.96 -3.84
CA VAL A 46 -4.05 -15.76 -5.08
C VAL A 46 -3.88 -16.99 -5.96
N LYS A 47 -4.99 -17.68 -6.22
CA LYS A 47 -5.04 -18.80 -7.18
C LYS A 47 -5.26 -18.28 -8.60
N HIS A 48 -6.11 -17.28 -8.75
CA HIS A 48 -6.40 -16.65 -10.04
C HIS A 48 -6.76 -15.18 -9.85
N SER A 49 -6.37 -14.34 -10.80
CA SER A 49 -6.82 -12.96 -10.92
C SER A 49 -6.88 -12.52 -12.38
N ASN A 50 -7.76 -11.57 -12.68
CA ASN A 50 -7.86 -10.92 -13.98
C ASN A 50 -6.73 -9.91 -14.24
N ILE A 51 -6.02 -9.44 -13.20
CA ILE A 51 -4.93 -8.46 -13.30
C ILE A 51 -3.69 -9.03 -12.59
N PRO A 52 -2.46 -8.87 -13.13
CA PRO A 52 -1.24 -9.25 -12.43
C PRO A 52 -1.09 -8.56 -11.06
N ILE A 53 -0.68 -9.30 -10.03
CA ILE A 53 -0.54 -8.79 -8.65
C ILE A 53 0.32 -7.50 -8.55
N PRO A 54 1.44 -7.35 -9.28
CA PRO A 54 2.24 -6.11 -9.23
C PRO A 54 1.49 -4.85 -9.69
N GLU A 55 0.43 -5.01 -10.50
CA GLU A 55 -0.38 -3.90 -11.03
C GLU A 55 -1.56 -3.55 -10.12
N TRP A 56 -1.79 -4.30 -9.05
CA TRP A 56 -2.85 -3.98 -8.09
C TRP A 56 -2.49 -2.72 -7.34
N THR A 57 -3.49 -1.88 -7.05
CA THR A 57 -3.25 -0.71 -6.18
C THR A 57 -2.96 -1.19 -4.76
N VAL A 58 -2.25 -0.36 -3.99
CA VAL A 58 -2.04 -0.61 -2.55
C VAL A 58 -3.37 -0.86 -1.83
N GLN A 59 -4.40 -0.10 -2.19
CA GLN A 59 -5.74 -0.22 -1.60
C GLN A 59 -6.40 -1.57 -1.93
N GLU A 60 -6.28 -2.06 -3.16
CA GLU A 60 -6.76 -3.40 -3.55
C GLU A 60 -5.98 -4.53 -2.86
N ARG A 61 -4.65 -4.40 -2.76
CA ARG A 61 -3.79 -5.36 -2.04
C ARG A 61 -4.27 -5.53 -0.60
N TYR A 62 -4.52 -4.41 0.07
CA TYR A 62 -5.05 -4.37 1.42
C TYR A 62 -6.45 -4.96 1.53
N ALA A 63 -7.34 -4.66 0.59
CA ALA A 63 -8.70 -5.19 0.57
C ALA A 63 -8.68 -6.73 0.49
N VAL A 64 -7.84 -7.28 -0.39
CA VAL A 64 -7.71 -8.73 -0.57
C VAL A 64 -7.11 -9.41 0.65
N ILE A 65 -6.08 -8.82 1.27
CA ILE A 65 -5.51 -9.33 2.54
C ILE A 65 -6.57 -9.34 3.64
N CYS A 66 -7.31 -8.24 3.81
CA CYS A 66 -8.36 -8.15 4.83
C CYS A 66 -9.50 -9.14 4.56
N ALA A 67 -9.89 -9.33 3.30
CA ALA A 67 -10.90 -10.32 2.91
C ALA A 67 -10.44 -11.74 3.23
N TYR A 68 -9.17 -12.06 2.98
CA TYR A 68 -8.58 -13.35 3.34
C TYR A 68 -8.61 -13.59 4.86
N ILE A 69 -8.17 -12.61 5.65
CA ILE A 69 -8.15 -12.70 7.13
C ILE A 69 -9.57 -12.86 7.68
N THR A 70 -10.50 -12.02 7.23
CA THR A 70 -11.91 -12.07 7.67
C THR A 70 -12.54 -13.42 7.36
N ALA A 71 -12.28 -13.99 6.17
CA ALA A 71 -12.77 -15.32 5.81
C ALA A 71 -12.17 -16.43 6.69
N LYS A 72 -10.90 -16.29 7.10
CA LYS A 72 -10.21 -17.23 7.97
C LYS A 72 -10.73 -17.20 9.40
N GLU A 73 -10.87 -16.00 9.93
CA GLU A 73 -11.27 -15.77 11.32
C GLU A 73 -12.80 -15.91 11.53
N GLN A 74 -13.58 -15.83 10.45
CA GLN A 74 -15.06 -15.86 10.48
C GLN A 74 -15.67 -14.78 11.39
N LYS A 75 -14.98 -13.65 11.55
CA LYS A 75 -15.39 -12.48 12.34
C LYS A 75 -14.79 -11.22 11.75
N ASP A 76 -15.32 -10.06 12.15
CA ASP A 76 -14.67 -8.78 11.90
C ASP A 76 -13.29 -8.76 12.58
N TRP A 77 -12.24 -8.51 11.81
CA TRP A 77 -10.87 -8.61 12.28
C TRP A 77 -10.47 -7.34 13.06
N PRO A 78 -9.85 -7.46 14.24
CA PRO A 78 -9.34 -6.30 14.97
C PRO A 78 -8.18 -5.66 14.19
N ALA A 79 -8.39 -4.44 13.71
CA ALA A 79 -7.39 -3.69 12.95
C ALA A 79 -6.41 -2.95 13.89
N THR A 80 -6.88 -2.59 15.08
CA THR A 80 -6.09 -2.04 16.20
C THR A 80 -6.63 -2.59 17.52
N ASP A 81 -6.07 -2.16 18.65
CA ASP A 81 -6.59 -2.50 19.99
C ASP A 81 -7.99 -1.95 20.26
N THR A 82 -8.42 -0.92 19.52
CA THR A 82 -9.67 -0.18 19.76
C THR A 82 -10.62 -0.17 18.55
N THR A 83 -10.19 -0.67 17.40
CA THR A 83 -10.94 -0.61 16.14
C THR A 83 -10.91 -1.93 15.36
N ASN A 84 -11.96 -2.15 14.57
CA ASN A 84 -12.07 -3.29 13.67
C ASN A 84 -11.94 -2.89 12.20
N TYR A 85 -11.66 -3.87 11.35
CA TYR A 85 -11.54 -3.72 9.91
C TYR A 85 -12.72 -2.97 9.30
N SER A 86 -13.96 -3.29 9.67
CA SER A 86 -15.18 -2.67 9.09
C SER A 86 -15.25 -1.13 9.18
N GLN A 87 -14.41 -0.50 10.01
CA GLN A 87 -14.36 0.95 10.21
C GLN A 87 -13.44 1.69 9.20
N TYR A 88 -12.66 0.96 8.39
CA TYR A 88 -11.70 1.54 7.45
C TYR A 88 -12.19 1.59 5.99
N PRO A 89 -12.90 0.57 5.45
CA PRO A 89 -13.34 0.61 4.07
C PRO A 89 -14.27 1.78 3.75
N ILE A 90 -13.99 2.47 2.62
CA ILE A 90 -14.86 3.51 2.05
C ILE A 90 -15.78 2.92 0.99
N ALA A 91 -16.95 3.54 0.78
CA ALA A 91 -17.98 3.08 -0.16
C ALA A 91 -17.67 3.47 -1.63
N VAL A 92 -16.39 3.37 -2.03
CA VAL A 92 -15.91 3.74 -3.37
C VAL A 92 -15.10 2.59 -3.94
N ASP A 93 -15.58 2.02 -5.04
CA ASP A 93 -15.03 0.79 -5.65
C ASP A 93 -14.19 1.05 -6.91
N VAL A 94 -14.15 2.31 -7.38
CA VAL A 94 -13.44 2.74 -8.59
C VAL A 94 -12.85 4.12 -8.35
N VAL A 95 -11.63 4.35 -8.85
CA VAL A 95 -11.05 5.70 -8.95
C VAL A 95 -11.94 6.53 -9.87
N GLN A 96 -12.69 7.47 -9.31
CA GLN A 96 -13.73 8.21 -10.04
C GLN A 96 -13.15 9.15 -11.10
N SER A 97 -11.92 9.65 -10.88
CA SER A 97 -11.24 10.58 -11.78
C SER A 97 -9.73 10.54 -11.57
N VAL A 98 -8.98 10.68 -12.66
CA VAL A 98 -7.55 11.01 -12.59
C VAL A 98 -7.43 12.46 -12.14
N TYR A 99 -6.62 12.71 -11.12
CA TYR A 99 -6.32 14.07 -10.68
C TYR A 99 -5.17 14.62 -11.53
N SER A 100 -5.41 15.73 -12.23
CA SER A 100 -4.43 16.41 -13.07
C SER A 100 -4.31 17.87 -12.66
N PHE A 101 -3.09 18.42 -12.74
CA PHE A 101 -2.80 19.80 -12.36
C PHE A 101 -1.63 20.34 -13.19
N GLU A 102 -1.55 21.67 -13.30
CA GLU A 102 -0.42 22.35 -13.92
C GLU A 102 0.59 22.74 -12.83
N PHE A 103 1.86 22.42 -13.05
CA PHE A 103 2.92 22.76 -12.10
C PHE A 103 4.18 23.16 -12.85
N ASP A 104 4.68 24.39 -12.63
CA ASP A 104 5.86 24.94 -13.31
C ASP A 104 5.86 24.77 -14.85
N GLY A 105 4.67 24.82 -15.46
CA GLY A 105 4.48 24.70 -16.91
C GLY A 105 4.42 23.26 -17.45
N ALA A 106 4.43 22.26 -16.58
CA ALA A 106 4.19 20.86 -16.90
C ALA A 106 2.77 20.43 -16.50
N HIS A 107 2.17 19.55 -17.32
CA HIS A 107 0.90 18.93 -17.01
C HIS A 107 1.14 17.62 -16.27
N LEU A 108 0.86 17.62 -14.96
CA LEU A 108 1.13 16.49 -14.07
C LEU A 108 -0.16 15.78 -13.70
N THR A 109 -0.04 14.48 -13.43
CA THR A 109 -1.15 13.64 -12.96
C THR A 109 -0.74 12.85 -11.73
N VAL A 110 -1.68 12.62 -10.82
CA VAL A 110 -1.50 11.68 -9.70
C VAL A 110 -2.12 10.35 -10.08
N VAL A 111 -1.28 9.33 -10.23
CA VAL A 111 -1.71 7.96 -10.55
C VAL A 111 -1.84 7.11 -9.27
N PRO A 112 -2.64 6.03 -9.31
CA PRO A 112 -2.71 5.09 -8.18
C PRO A 112 -1.34 4.47 -7.86
N LEU A 113 -1.01 4.39 -6.57
CA LEU A 113 0.17 3.65 -6.14
C LEU A 113 -0.08 2.14 -6.30
N VAL A 114 0.69 1.51 -7.18
CA VAL A 114 0.58 0.07 -7.47
C VAL A 114 1.66 -0.75 -6.79
N GLY A 115 1.48 -2.07 -6.84
CA GLY A 115 2.26 -3.02 -6.09
C GLY A 115 3.77 -2.98 -6.35
N GLU A 116 4.16 -2.86 -7.61
CA GLU A 116 5.56 -2.72 -7.99
C GLU A 116 6.22 -1.48 -7.37
N TYR A 117 5.52 -0.34 -7.41
CA TYR A 117 6.04 0.94 -6.93
C TYR A 117 6.10 1.00 -5.40
N ILE A 118 5.11 0.46 -4.69
CA ILE A 118 5.14 0.46 -3.22
C ILE A 118 6.26 -0.42 -2.65
N GLU A 119 6.55 -1.56 -3.29
CA GLU A 119 7.65 -2.43 -2.86
C GLU A 119 9.02 -1.82 -3.15
N ALA A 120 9.16 -1.13 -4.29
CA ALA A 120 10.36 -0.34 -4.59
C ALA A 120 10.54 0.81 -3.59
N MET A 121 9.45 1.52 -3.27
CA MET A 121 9.43 2.58 -2.26
C MET A 121 9.89 2.08 -0.90
N GLU A 122 9.34 0.95 -0.42
CA GLU A 122 9.76 0.35 0.85
C GLU A 122 11.26 0.03 0.88
N ARG A 123 11.81 -0.59 -0.18
CA ARG A 123 13.25 -0.86 -0.25
C ARG A 123 14.09 0.42 -0.20
N LEU A 124 13.70 1.45 -0.94
CA LEU A 124 14.44 2.71 -1.01
C LEU A 124 14.40 3.48 0.31
N VAL A 125 13.24 3.55 0.96
CA VAL A 125 13.10 4.22 2.26
C VAL A 125 13.85 3.46 3.34
N MET A 126 13.67 2.13 3.42
CA MET A 126 14.26 1.32 4.49
C MET A 126 15.78 1.14 4.35
N SER A 127 16.32 1.21 3.13
CA SER A 127 17.78 1.19 2.91
C SER A 127 18.46 2.54 3.17
N GLY A 128 17.69 3.61 3.40
CA GLY A 128 18.21 4.96 3.55
C GLY A 128 18.62 5.63 2.22
N ALA A 129 18.22 5.05 1.07
CA ALA A 129 18.60 5.55 -0.25
C ALA A 129 17.97 6.90 -0.61
N ILE A 130 16.86 7.25 0.04
CA ILE A 130 16.17 8.56 -0.13
C ILE A 130 16.59 9.53 0.98
N HIS A 131 16.58 9.07 2.23
CA HIS A 131 16.98 9.84 3.40
C HIS A 131 17.50 8.86 4.45
N GLU A 132 18.52 9.24 5.24
CA GLU A 132 19.22 8.33 6.17
C GLU A 132 18.28 7.61 7.14
N LYS A 133 17.21 8.28 7.57
CA LYS A 133 16.21 7.74 8.49
C LYS A 133 14.82 7.80 7.86
N PRO A 134 14.03 6.70 7.92
CA PRO A 134 12.61 6.71 7.59
C PRO A 134 11.85 7.69 8.48
N THR A 135 11.04 8.54 7.86
CA THR A 135 10.09 9.44 8.52
C THR A 135 8.82 9.47 7.69
N ALA A 136 7.71 9.95 8.26
CA ALA A 136 6.46 10.14 7.53
C ALA A 136 6.66 11.01 6.28
N MET A 137 7.49 12.05 6.37
CA MET A 137 7.82 12.91 5.22
C MET A 137 8.67 12.18 4.17
N THR A 138 9.59 11.30 4.57
CA THR A 138 10.38 10.48 3.63
C THR A 138 9.46 9.54 2.83
N TRP A 139 8.51 8.89 3.51
CA TRP A 139 7.50 8.06 2.84
C TRP A 139 6.57 8.87 1.95
N PHE A 140 6.11 10.03 2.42
CA PHE A 140 5.23 10.92 1.67
C PHE A 140 5.91 11.45 0.39
N MET A 141 7.17 11.85 0.48
CA MET A 141 7.97 12.28 -0.67
C MET A 141 8.22 11.14 -1.65
N ALA A 142 8.53 9.94 -1.15
CA ALA A 142 8.71 8.77 -2.01
C ALA A 142 7.41 8.38 -2.74
N ALA A 143 6.27 8.55 -2.08
CA ALA A 143 4.96 8.33 -2.70
C ALA A 143 4.66 9.38 -3.76
N ALA A 144 4.95 10.65 -3.50
CA ALA A 144 4.85 11.71 -4.50
C ALA A 144 5.70 11.38 -5.74
N ALA A 145 6.96 10.96 -5.54
CA ALA A 145 7.85 10.53 -6.61
C ALA A 145 7.33 9.30 -7.39
N ALA A 146 6.63 8.38 -6.74
CA ALA A 146 6.04 7.19 -7.38
C ALA A 146 4.76 7.49 -8.18
N GLN A 147 3.99 8.49 -7.75
CA GLN A 147 2.62 8.72 -8.21
C GLN A 147 2.42 9.96 -9.06
N ILE A 148 3.26 10.99 -8.93
CA ILE A 148 3.21 12.17 -9.78
C ILE A 148 3.91 11.84 -11.11
N ARG A 149 3.18 11.96 -12.21
CA ARG A 149 3.68 11.61 -13.55
C ARG A 149 3.38 12.67 -14.58
N GLU A 150 4.36 12.86 -15.46
CA GLU A 150 4.26 13.60 -16.71
C GLU A 150 4.27 12.58 -17.86
N GLY A 151 3.12 11.96 -18.14
CA GLY A 151 3.00 10.93 -19.18
C GLY A 151 3.38 9.52 -18.74
N GLU A 152 3.98 8.75 -19.66
CA GLU A 152 4.36 7.35 -19.44
C GLU A 152 5.79 7.23 -18.87
N ASP A 153 5.98 6.24 -18.01
CA ASP A 153 7.24 6.00 -17.31
C ASP A 153 8.10 4.98 -18.09
N GLU A 154 9.37 5.32 -18.34
CA GLU A 154 10.38 4.41 -18.90
C GLU A 154 11.43 4.06 -17.84
N GLY A 155 11.60 2.77 -17.54
CA GLY A 155 12.58 2.27 -16.58
C GLY A 155 11.95 1.49 -15.43
N SER A 156 12.78 1.07 -14.48
CA SER A 156 12.28 0.38 -13.28
C SER A 156 11.68 1.36 -12.28
N ALA A 157 10.69 0.92 -11.51
CA ALA A 157 10.08 1.74 -10.45
C ALA A 157 11.12 2.29 -9.47
N GLU A 158 12.16 1.51 -9.15
CA GLU A 158 13.20 1.91 -8.21
C GLU A 158 14.08 3.05 -8.75
N GLU A 159 14.49 2.97 -10.02
CA GLU A 159 15.26 4.02 -10.69
C GLU A 159 14.46 5.32 -10.79
N LEU A 160 13.18 5.21 -11.16
CA LEU A 160 12.28 6.34 -11.31
C LEU A 160 12.01 7.05 -9.99
N ILE A 161 11.64 6.31 -8.94
CA ILE A 161 11.40 6.88 -7.61
C ILE A 161 12.66 7.57 -7.10
N LYS A 162 13.83 6.93 -7.26
CA LYS A 162 15.10 7.52 -6.81
C LYS A 162 15.43 8.82 -7.55
N ALA A 163 15.31 8.83 -8.87
CA ALA A 163 15.57 10.01 -9.68
C ALA A 163 14.62 11.18 -9.33
N ARG A 164 13.33 10.88 -9.18
CA ARG A 164 12.31 11.86 -8.83
C ARG A 164 12.46 12.37 -7.39
N CYS A 165 12.83 11.51 -6.44
CA CYS A 165 13.13 11.97 -5.08
C CYS A 165 14.31 12.95 -5.05
N ALA A 166 15.35 12.70 -5.85
CA ALA A 166 16.48 13.65 -5.96
C ALA A 166 16.01 14.99 -6.54
N GLN A 167 15.17 14.98 -7.58
CA GLN A 167 14.57 16.21 -8.13
C GLN A 167 13.73 16.96 -7.09
N LEU A 168 12.90 16.25 -6.31
CA LEU A 168 12.10 16.84 -5.23
C LEU A 168 12.98 17.49 -4.14
N GLN A 169 14.11 16.89 -3.81
CA GLN A 169 15.06 17.41 -2.82
C GLN A 169 15.80 18.67 -3.29
N ASP A 170 15.93 18.86 -4.61
CA ASP A 170 16.56 20.04 -5.21
C ASP A 170 15.59 21.22 -5.41
N LEU A 171 14.27 21.02 -5.16
CA LEU A 171 13.29 22.10 -5.28
C LEU A 171 13.44 23.15 -4.17
N PRO A 172 13.16 24.44 -4.46
CA PRO A 172 12.96 25.44 -3.42
C PRO A 172 11.84 25.02 -2.47
N GLU A 173 12.00 25.30 -1.18
CA GLU A 173 11.07 24.89 -0.12
C GLU A 173 9.60 25.26 -0.41
N GLU A 174 9.35 26.50 -0.85
CA GLU A 174 8.00 26.96 -1.20
C GLU A 174 7.40 26.17 -2.37
N THR A 175 8.22 25.87 -3.39
CA THR A 175 7.80 25.08 -4.56
C THR A 175 7.52 23.64 -4.17
N PHE A 176 8.38 23.05 -3.33
CA PHE A 176 8.20 21.70 -2.80
C PHE A 176 6.85 21.54 -2.07
N TYR A 177 6.53 22.45 -1.15
CA TYR A 177 5.27 22.35 -0.40
C TYR A 177 4.04 22.55 -1.28
N LYS A 178 4.08 23.44 -2.28
CA LYS A 178 2.99 23.59 -3.26
C LYS A 178 2.74 22.28 -4.02
N LEU A 179 3.81 21.60 -4.45
CA LEU A 179 3.68 20.31 -5.15
C LEU A 179 3.09 19.23 -4.23
N LEU A 180 3.51 19.22 -2.96
CA LEU A 180 2.99 18.29 -1.96
C LEU A 180 1.50 18.55 -1.63
N ASP A 181 1.05 19.80 -1.64
CA ASP A 181 -0.35 20.15 -1.46
C ASP A 181 -1.22 19.64 -2.63
N GLU A 182 -0.73 19.78 -3.88
CA GLU A 182 -1.39 19.20 -5.06
C GLU A 182 -1.43 17.68 -4.99
N PHE A 183 -0.33 17.05 -4.56
CA PHE A 183 -0.27 15.61 -4.36
C PHE A 183 -1.28 15.13 -3.30
N ALA A 184 -1.37 15.82 -2.16
CA ALA A 184 -2.32 15.49 -1.10
C ALA A 184 -3.78 15.55 -1.60
N GLN A 185 -4.11 16.57 -2.39
CA GLN A 185 -5.43 16.67 -3.04
C GLN A 185 -5.67 15.51 -4.01
N GLY A 186 -4.67 15.15 -4.82
CA GLY A 186 -4.76 14.00 -5.71
C GLY A 186 -4.96 12.67 -4.99
N LEU A 187 -4.34 12.47 -3.82
CA LEU A 187 -4.59 11.30 -2.97
C LEU A 187 -6.04 11.23 -2.48
N MET A 188 -6.62 12.36 -2.07
CA MET A 188 -8.03 12.41 -1.64
C MET A 188 -8.99 12.08 -2.79
N VAL A 189 -8.72 12.59 -4.00
CA VAL A 189 -9.56 12.35 -5.19
C VAL A 189 -9.43 10.90 -5.70
N SER A 190 -8.25 10.30 -5.58
CA SER A 190 -7.96 8.95 -6.08
C SER A 190 -8.24 7.81 -5.09
N ALA A 191 -8.70 8.14 -3.88
CA ALA A 191 -9.04 7.16 -2.86
C ALA A 191 -10.18 6.24 -3.32
N HIS A 192 -9.97 4.93 -3.18
CA HIS A 192 -10.93 3.86 -3.45
C HIS A 192 -10.67 2.68 -2.50
N LEU A 193 -11.70 2.06 -1.94
CA LEU A 193 -11.61 1.02 -0.93
C LEU A 193 -11.07 1.50 0.43
N PHE A 194 -10.00 2.30 0.51
CA PHE A 194 -9.47 2.84 1.78
C PHE A 194 -8.96 4.27 1.66
N ASN A 195 -8.98 5.00 2.77
CA ASN A 195 -8.18 6.23 2.89
C ASN A 195 -6.77 5.84 3.31
N VAL A 196 -5.76 6.06 2.46
CA VAL A 196 -4.37 5.68 2.73
C VAL A 196 -3.54 6.91 3.06
N TRP A 197 -2.63 6.78 4.03
CA TRP A 197 -1.67 7.81 4.44
C TRP A 197 -0.31 7.19 4.77
N TYR A 198 0.65 8.03 5.18
CA TYR A 198 2.04 7.64 5.43
C TYR A 198 2.47 8.05 6.84
N ALA A 199 3.11 7.12 7.55
CA ALA A 199 3.70 7.29 8.87
C ALA A 199 5.21 6.97 8.84
N ASP A 200 5.90 7.13 9.96
CA ASP A 200 7.36 6.92 10.05
C ASP A 200 7.78 5.50 9.65
N ASP A 201 6.91 4.51 9.91
CA ASP A 201 7.12 3.09 9.66
C ASP A 201 6.35 2.55 8.44
N GLY A 202 5.88 3.44 7.56
CA GLY A 202 5.28 3.08 6.27
C GLY A 202 3.81 3.44 6.13
N VAL A 203 3.12 2.74 5.22
CA VAL A 203 1.75 3.05 4.82
C VAL A 203 0.72 2.68 5.88
N VAL A 204 -0.25 3.55 6.14
CA VAL A 204 -1.36 3.33 7.07
C VAL A 204 -2.70 3.58 6.41
N CYS A 205 -3.75 2.96 6.93
CA CYS A 205 -5.13 3.21 6.56
C CYS A 205 -5.78 4.11 7.62
N LEU A 206 -6.37 5.21 7.16
CA LEU A 206 -7.18 6.10 7.99
C LEU A 206 -8.60 5.55 8.10
N PRO A 207 -9.24 5.67 9.27
CA PRO A 207 -10.64 5.27 9.42
C PRO A 207 -11.56 6.12 8.53
N ARG A 208 -12.69 5.53 8.12
CA ARG A 208 -13.66 6.22 7.25
C ARG A 208 -14.36 7.37 7.95
N GLU A 209 -14.72 7.18 9.23
CA GLU A 209 -15.59 8.09 9.97
C GLU A 209 -14.79 9.03 10.88
N ALA A 210 -15.18 10.30 10.88
CA ALA A 210 -14.63 11.29 11.80
C ALA A 210 -14.93 10.89 13.25
N GLY A 211 -13.94 11.02 14.14
CA GLY A 211 -14.05 10.66 15.57
C GLY A 211 -13.45 9.30 15.93
N ILE A 212 -13.04 8.50 14.94
CA ILE A 212 -12.08 7.41 15.13
C ILE A 212 -10.74 7.96 14.68
N GLU A 213 -9.76 8.03 15.58
CA GLU A 213 -8.49 8.72 15.28
C GLU A 213 -7.32 7.77 15.07
N THR A 214 -7.51 6.45 15.22
CA THR A 214 -6.41 5.49 15.19
C THR A 214 -6.19 4.95 13.77
N PRO A 215 -5.08 5.31 13.10
CA PRO A 215 -4.71 4.67 11.83
C PRO A 215 -4.42 3.19 12.07
N ALA A 216 -4.80 2.34 11.12
CA ALA A 216 -4.45 0.92 11.14
C ALA A 216 -3.34 0.64 10.13
N ARG A 217 -2.49 -0.33 10.45
CA ARG A 217 -1.53 -0.91 9.51
C ARG A 217 -1.99 -2.32 9.17
N PHE A 218 -2.32 -2.56 7.91
CA PHE A 218 -2.67 -3.89 7.45
C PHE A 218 -1.40 -4.65 7.13
N ARG A 219 -1.13 -5.69 7.93
CA ARG A 219 0.14 -6.42 7.91
C ARG A 219 -0.02 -7.79 7.30
N PHE A 220 0.99 -8.23 6.55
CA PHE A 220 0.99 -9.58 5.95
C PHE A 220 1.02 -10.69 7.03
N ASP A 221 1.67 -10.39 8.16
CA ASP A 221 1.81 -11.33 9.28
C ASP A 221 0.47 -11.66 9.96
N ALA A 222 -0.55 -10.82 9.82
CA ALA A 222 -1.91 -11.05 10.31
C ALA A 222 -2.61 -12.20 9.57
N CYS A 223 -2.13 -12.59 8.39
CA CYS A 223 -2.63 -13.77 7.69
C CYS A 223 -2.13 -15.09 8.29
N LEU A 224 -1.08 -15.04 9.12
CA LEU A 224 -0.43 -16.19 9.75
C LEU A 224 -1.06 -16.44 11.13
N SER A 225 -1.14 -17.71 11.56
CA SER A 225 -1.58 -17.97 12.93
C SER A 225 -0.49 -17.57 13.93
N GLU A 226 -0.89 -17.21 15.15
CA GLU A 226 0.04 -16.93 16.25
C GLU A 226 1.04 -18.07 16.45
N GLN A 227 0.57 -19.32 16.48
CA GLN A 227 1.43 -20.50 16.64
C GLN A 227 2.45 -20.63 15.51
N SER A 228 2.08 -20.26 14.28
CA SER A 228 3.02 -20.33 13.15
C SER A 228 4.10 -19.26 13.25
N ARG A 229 3.75 -18.07 13.75
CA ARG A 229 4.72 -16.99 13.98
C ARG A 229 5.68 -17.36 15.11
N GLU A 230 5.18 -17.91 16.22
CA GLU A 230 6.02 -18.36 17.33
C GLU A 230 7.03 -19.45 16.94
N VAL A 231 6.64 -20.37 16.06
CA VAL A 231 7.48 -21.51 15.69
C VAL A 231 8.47 -21.18 14.58
N PHE A 232 8.09 -20.35 13.60
CA PHE A 232 8.85 -20.16 12.37
C PHE A 232 9.41 -18.75 12.16
N ALA A 233 8.97 -17.73 12.91
CA ALA A 233 9.52 -16.39 12.74
C ALA A 233 10.98 -16.33 13.20
N LYS A 234 11.83 -15.69 12.40
CA LYS A 234 13.20 -15.36 12.82
C LYS A 234 13.14 -14.05 13.62
N HIS A 235 13.61 -14.09 14.86
CA HIS A 235 13.78 -12.92 15.72
C HIS A 235 14.88 -11.99 15.19
#